data_AF-A0A3C0ZKP3-F1
#
_entry.id   AF-A0A3C0ZKP3-F1
#
_cell.length_a   1.000
_cell.length_b   1.000
_cell.length_c   1.000
_cell.angle_alpha   90.00
_cell.angle_beta   90.00
_cell.angle_gamma   90.00
#
_symmetry.space_group_name_H-M   'P 1'
#
loop_
_entity.id
_entity.type
_entity.pdbx_description
1 polymer ?
#
loop_
_entity_poly.entity_id
_entity_poly.type
_entity_poly.pdbx_seq_one_letter_code
_entity_poly.pdbx_strand_id
1 'polypeptide(L)'
;FQGFHSARFLYLNDEYGNAFLYRFRTWAIGAIASYPIDRFNRLDVGLNWLNLSRENLDYPLERAQRRSLILPTLSYVNDNSLWQGGWFGPNNGSRLNLTFYGSAKLGNESLDLQTWVADYRKYTKFLKEYIFVYRLSGGISNGKDRQNFFIGGTDGWINRRFDGGSIPIVNVEDYAFLTPVLPVRGYNYNARSGTRFAVANVELRFPLVRYFILGALPIGFQNILGAAFVDVGSAWSNTKKWQPFYETKDGIRNKDLLVGTGFGARFIFFGFPLRIDVAWNFNGSSFSTPMYYFSLGPEF
;
A
#
# COMPACT_ATOMS: atom_id res chain seq x y z
N PHE A 1 -3.15 9.25 -25.07
CA PHE A 1 -4.33 8.38 -24.93
C PHE A 1 -3.88 7.05 -24.36
N GLN A 2 -4.71 6.42 -23.55
CA GLN A 2 -4.45 5.10 -22.98
C GLN A 2 -5.73 4.27 -23.00
N GLY A 3 -5.56 2.96 -23.13
CA GLY A 3 -6.64 2.00 -23.01
C GLY A 3 -6.13 0.75 -22.31
N PHE A 4 -6.94 0.18 -21.43
CA PHE A 4 -6.63 -1.10 -20.81
C PHE A 4 -7.88 -1.94 -20.61
N HIS A 5 -7.67 -3.24 -20.55
CA HIS A 5 -8.67 -4.22 -20.19
C HIS A 5 -8.02 -5.26 -19.28
N SER A 6 -8.70 -5.61 -18.20
CA SER A 6 -8.28 -6.62 -17.25
C SER A 6 -9.49 -7.47 -16.85
N ALA A 7 -9.27 -8.78 -16.77
CA ALA A 7 -10.18 -9.71 -16.14
C ALA A 7 -9.41 -10.48 -15.06
N ARG A 8 -10.02 -10.63 -13.88
CA ARG A 8 -9.52 -11.45 -12.78
C ARG A 8 -10.64 -12.30 -12.22
N PHE A 9 -10.24 -13.42 -11.64
CA PHE A 9 -11.15 -14.43 -11.10
C PHE A 9 -10.80 -14.62 -9.64
N LEU A 10 -11.80 -14.51 -8.76
CA LEU A 10 -11.63 -14.59 -7.32
C LEU A 10 -12.75 -15.45 -6.75
N TYR A 11 -12.40 -16.35 -5.84
CA TYR A 11 -13.39 -17.01 -4.99
C TYR A 11 -13.77 -16.06 -3.87
N LEU A 12 -15.06 -15.80 -3.72
CA LEU A 12 -15.62 -15.05 -2.60
C LEU A 12 -16.55 -15.97 -1.82
N ASN A 13 -16.47 -15.89 -0.49
CA ASN A 13 -17.35 -16.65 0.39
C ASN A 13 -18.65 -15.87 0.63
N ASP A 14 -19.77 -16.58 0.61
CA ASP A 14 -21.05 -16.04 1.07
C ASP A 14 -21.13 -16.04 2.61
N GLU A 15 -22.25 -15.57 3.15
CA GLU A 15 -22.53 -15.53 4.59
C GLU A 15 -22.59 -16.94 5.24
N TYR A 16 -22.74 -17.98 4.44
CA TYR A 16 -22.84 -19.38 4.86
C TYR A 16 -21.52 -20.16 4.68
N GLY A 17 -20.47 -19.50 4.18
CA GLY A 17 -19.15 -20.10 3.95
C GLY A 17 -19.00 -20.85 2.62
N ASN A 18 -19.98 -20.77 1.72
CA ASN A 18 -19.86 -21.30 0.37
C ASN A 18 -18.99 -20.38 -0.48
N ALA A 19 -18.01 -20.95 -1.18
CA ALA A 19 -17.14 -20.20 -2.08
C ALA A 19 -17.72 -20.21 -3.50
N PHE A 20 -17.92 -19.03 -4.08
CA PHE A 20 -18.34 -18.87 -5.47
C PHE A 20 -17.26 -18.16 -6.28
N LEU A 21 -17.09 -18.59 -7.53
CA LEU A 21 -16.15 -18.00 -8.48
C LEU A 21 -16.76 -16.76 -9.12
N TYR A 22 -16.20 -15.59 -8.80
CA TYR A 22 -16.56 -14.33 -9.43
C TYR A 22 -15.54 -13.89 -10.47
N ARG A 23 -16.04 -13.40 -11.60
CA ARG A 23 -15.25 -12.67 -12.59
C ARG A 23 -15.39 -11.17 -12.36
N PHE A 24 -14.26 -10.53 -12.08
CA PHE A 24 -14.12 -9.08 -12.07
C PHE A 24 -13.49 -8.63 -13.38
N ARG A 25 -14.18 -7.76 -14.11
CA ARG A 25 -13.65 -7.17 -15.35
C ARG A 25 -13.68 -5.66 -15.27
N THR A 26 -12.53 -5.08 -15.61
CA THR A 26 -12.30 -3.63 -15.67
C THR A 26 -11.77 -3.30 -17.05
N TRP A 27 -12.35 -2.29 -17.70
CA TRP A 27 -11.74 -1.67 -18.86
C TRP A 27 -11.88 -0.17 -18.80
N ALA A 28 -10.91 0.54 -19.36
CA ALA A 28 -10.96 1.98 -19.43
C ALA A 28 -10.33 2.50 -20.71
N ILE A 29 -10.84 3.65 -21.15
CA ILE A 29 -10.23 4.48 -22.18
C ILE A 29 -10.07 5.86 -21.58
N GLY A 30 -8.91 6.48 -21.77
CA GLY A 30 -8.64 7.77 -21.18
C GLY A 30 -7.53 8.56 -21.86
N ALA A 31 -7.37 9.79 -21.38
CA ALA A 31 -6.28 10.67 -21.76
C ALA A 31 -5.63 11.20 -20.48
N ILE A 32 -4.31 11.39 -20.57
CA ILE A 32 -3.50 12.02 -19.52
C ILE A 32 -2.69 13.12 -20.20
N ALA A 33 -2.62 14.27 -19.58
CA ALA A 33 -1.75 15.38 -19.94
C ALA A 33 -0.88 15.72 -18.72
N SER A 34 0.41 15.91 -18.97
CA SER A 34 1.38 16.27 -17.94
C SER A 34 1.98 17.64 -18.27
N TYR A 35 1.90 18.57 -17.33
CA TYR A 35 2.50 19.89 -17.43
C TYR A 35 3.73 19.97 -16.51
N PRO A 36 4.96 19.91 -17.06
CA PRO A 36 6.17 20.08 -16.27
C PRO A 36 6.32 21.56 -15.88
N ILE A 37 6.20 21.86 -14.59
CA ILE A 37 6.37 23.22 -14.06
C ILE A 37 7.87 23.57 -14.04
N ASP A 38 8.70 22.61 -13.63
CA ASP A 38 10.15 22.66 -13.71
C ASP A 38 10.73 21.23 -13.78
N ARG A 39 12.06 21.08 -13.60
CA ARG A 39 12.75 19.79 -13.65
C ARG A 39 12.22 18.77 -12.64
N PHE A 40 11.76 19.22 -11.47
CA PHE A 40 11.38 18.37 -10.34
C PHE A 40 9.88 18.43 -10.03
N ASN A 41 9.14 19.39 -10.59
CA ASN A 41 7.72 19.62 -10.33
C ASN A 41 6.88 19.42 -11.59
N ARG A 42 5.78 18.66 -11.48
CA ARG A 42 4.79 18.55 -12.55
C ARG A 42 3.37 18.46 -12.03
N LEU A 43 2.43 18.88 -12.88
CA LEU A 43 1.00 18.70 -12.71
C LEU A 43 0.49 17.70 -13.75
N ASP A 44 -0.08 16.60 -13.31
CA ASP A 44 -0.69 15.58 -14.16
C ASP A 44 -2.23 15.71 -14.08
N VAL A 45 -2.89 15.81 -15.24
CA VAL A 45 -4.34 15.83 -15.37
C VAL A 45 -4.75 14.61 -16.19
N GLY A 46 -5.70 13.83 -15.70
CA GLY A 46 -6.22 12.66 -16.38
C GLY A 46 -7.73 12.62 -16.39
N LEU A 47 -8.28 12.00 -17.43
CA LEU A 47 -9.69 11.70 -17.55
C LEU A 47 -9.84 10.28 -18.09
N ASN A 48 -10.48 9.41 -17.32
CA ASN A 48 -10.74 8.04 -17.72
C ASN A 48 -12.25 7.79 -17.77
N TRP A 49 -12.73 7.18 -18.85
CA TRP A 49 -14.01 6.49 -18.85
C TRP A 49 -13.75 5.03 -18.43
N LEU A 50 -14.15 4.72 -17.20
CA LEU A 50 -13.89 3.46 -16.53
C LEU A 50 -15.18 2.65 -16.43
N ASN A 51 -15.11 1.38 -16.81
CA ASN A 51 -16.22 0.46 -16.75
C ASN A 51 -15.82 -0.77 -15.95
N LEU A 52 -16.68 -1.14 -15.01
CA LEU A 52 -16.46 -2.20 -14.05
C LEU A 52 -17.62 -3.20 -14.10
N SER A 53 -17.31 -4.48 -13.98
CA SER A 53 -18.30 -5.54 -13.89
C SER A 53 -17.88 -6.65 -12.93
N ARG A 54 -18.84 -7.16 -12.16
CA ARG A 54 -18.73 -8.36 -11.32
C ARG A 54 -19.84 -9.33 -11.70
N GLU A 55 -19.46 -10.54 -12.05
CA GLU A 55 -20.37 -11.61 -12.50
C GLU A 55 -20.05 -12.89 -11.74
N ASN A 56 -21.06 -13.58 -11.20
CA ASN A 56 -20.92 -14.90 -10.61
C ASN A 56 -20.89 -15.95 -11.73
N LEU A 57 -19.82 -16.74 -11.81
CA LEU A 57 -19.67 -17.77 -12.85
C LEU A 57 -20.31 -19.09 -12.46
N ASP A 58 -20.46 -19.36 -11.17
CA ASP A 58 -21.07 -20.59 -10.65
C ASP A 58 -22.60 -20.49 -10.59
N TYR A 59 -23.13 -19.27 -10.39
CA TYR A 59 -24.57 -18.99 -10.42
C TYR A 59 -24.94 -17.87 -11.41
N PRO A 60 -25.05 -18.18 -12.73
CA PRO A 60 -25.26 -17.17 -13.78
C PRO A 60 -26.58 -16.40 -13.70
N LEU A 61 -27.54 -16.87 -12.89
CA LEU A 61 -28.80 -16.17 -12.63
C LEU A 61 -28.64 -15.01 -11.64
N GLU A 62 -27.54 -14.95 -10.87
CA GLU A 62 -27.22 -13.79 -10.03
C GLU A 62 -27.07 -12.54 -10.91
N ARG A 63 -27.73 -11.44 -10.52
CA ARG A 63 -27.64 -10.19 -11.27
C ARG A 63 -26.21 -9.65 -11.23
N ALA A 64 -25.60 -9.52 -12.41
CA ALA A 64 -24.30 -8.88 -12.58
C ALA A 64 -24.30 -7.44 -12.03
N GLN A 65 -23.26 -7.09 -11.27
CA GLN A 65 -23.01 -5.69 -10.93
C GLN A 65 -22.25 -5.04 -12.07
N ARG A 66 -22.70 -3.86 -12.49
CA ARG A 66 -22.05 -3.04 -13.53
C ARG A 66 -21.99 -1.59 -13.09
N ARG A 67 -20.87 -0.94 -13.38
CA ARG A 67 -20.64 0.50 -13.14
C ARG A 67 -19.93 1.10 -14.34
N SER A 68 -20.33 2.29 -14.71
CA SER A 68 -19.67 3.12 -15.72
C SER A 68 -19.49 4.50 -15.10
N LEU A 69 -18.25 4.97 -15.06
CA LEU A 69 -17.92 6.25 -14.45
C LEU A 69 -16.90 7.02 -15.29
N ILE A 70 -17.05 8.34 -15.26
CA ILE A 70 -16.01 9.26 -15.70
C ILE A 70 -15.20 9.64 -14.47
N LEU A 71 -13.90 9.33 -14.50
CA LEU A 71 -12.97 9.48 -13.39
C LEU A 71 -11.88 10.50 -13.76
N PRO A 72 -12.10 11.81 -13.51
CA PRO A 72 -11.03 12.78 -13.51
C PRO A 72 -10.02 12.49 -12.41
N THR A 73 -8.74 12.73 -12.73
CA THR A 73 -7.60 12.60 -11.81
C THR A 73 -6.72 13.84 -11.93
N LEU A 74 -6.30 14.40 -10.80
CA LEU A 74 -5.37 15.52 -10.72
C LEU A 74 -4.24 15.15 -9.76
N SER A 75 -3.00 15.20 -10.22
CA SER A 75 -1.83 14.88 -9.39
C SER A 75 -0.78 15.98 -9.49
N TYR A 76 -0.33 16.48 -8.34
CA TYR A 76 0.88 17.27 -8.23
C TYR A 76 2.02 16.38 -7.73
N VAL A 77 3.12 16.35 -8.49
CA VAL A 77 4.27 15.50 -8.20
C VAL A 77 5.51 16.38 -8.07
N ASN A 78 6.20 16.27 -6.94
CA ASN A 78 7.57 16.75 -6.77
C ASN A 78 8.50 15.54 -6.56
N ASP A 79 9.55 15.41 -7.38
CA ASP A 79 10.52 14.33 -7.26
C ASP A 79 11.92 14.83 -7.57
N ASN A 80 12.78 14.92 -6.55
CA ASN A 80 14.21 15.18 -6.69
C ASN A 80 15.04 14.03 -6.07
N SER A 81 14.45 12.84 -5.99
CA SER A 81 15.09 11.69 -5.38
C SER A 81 16.26 11.19 -6.22
N LEU A 82 17.33 10.79 -5.53
CA LEU A 82 18.58 10.33 -6.13
C LEU A 82 18.79 8.85 -5.82
N TRP A 83 19.09 8.07 -6.86
CA TRP A 83 19.39 6.64 -6.80
C TRP A 83 20.89 6.41 -7.00
N GLN A 84 21.73 6.91 -6.09
CA GLN A 84 23.18 6.77 -6.24
C GLN A 84 23.69 5.52 -5.50
N GLY A 85 24.05 4.46 -6.23
CA GLY A 85 24.76 3.32 -5.64
C GLY A 85 23.91 2.34 -4.83
N GLY A 86 22.60 2.22 -5.12
CA GLY A 86 21.73 1.24 -4.48
C GLY A 86 20.62 0.72 -5.41
N TRP A 87 20.37 -0.59 -5.35
CA TRP A 87 19.27 -1.26 -6.07
C TRP A 87 17.94 -1.25 -5.32
N PHE A 88 17.98 -0.88 -4.04
CA PHE A 88 16.86 -1.08 -3.12
C PHE A 88 16.05 0.18 -2.87
N GLY A 89 16.47 1.36 -3.31
CA GLY A 89 15.69 2.59 -3.14
C GLY A 89 16.54 3.86 -3.30
N PRO A 90 15.91 5.04 -3.30
CA PRO A 90 16.64 6.29 -3.27
C PRO A 90 17.48 6.42 -1.99
N ASN A 91 18.60 7.15 -2.09
CA ASN A 91 19.50 7.38 -0.96
C ASN A 91 19.60 8.86 -0.55
N ASN A 92 19.08 9.77 -1.38
CA ASN A 92 19.02 11.19 -1.07
C ASN A 92 17.84 11.85 -1.81
N GLY A 93 17.48 13.07 -1.40
CA GLY A 93 16.38 13.83 -1.99
C GLY A 93 15.03 13.50 -1.34
N SER A 94 13.96 13.87 -2.02
CA SER A 94 12.58 13.75 -1.55
C SER A 94 11.62 13.49 -2.71
N ARG A 95 10.47 12.92 -2.35
CA ARG A 95 9.35 12.67 -3.26
C ARG A 95 8.07 13.12 -2.58
N LEU A 96 7.21 13.83 -3.29
CA LEU A 96 5.87 14.20 -2.86
C LEU A 96 4.91 13.88 -4.01
N ASN A 97 3.83 13.21 -3.69
CA ASN A 97 2.70 13.05 -4.58
C ASN A 97 1.42 13.47 -3.85
N LEU A 98 0.71 14.44 -4.40
CA LEU A 98 -0.63 14.85 -3.97
C LEU A 98 -1.59 14.52 -5.09
N THR A 99 -2.50 13.58 -4.87
CA THR A 99 -3.43 13.11 -5.89
C THR A 99 -4.87 13.26 -5.42
N PHE A 100 -5.69 13.86 -6.27
CA PHE A 100 -7.14 13.82 -6.19
C PHE A 100 -7.68 12.98 -7.34
N TYR A 101 -8.67 12.15 -7.05
CA TYR A 101 -9.51 11.56 -8.08
C TYR A 101 -10.91 11.34 -7.54
N GLY A 102 -11.87 11.36 -8.44
CA GLY A 102 -13.25 11.15 -8.06
C GLY A 102 -14.17 11.17 -9.25
N SER A 103 -15.38 10.72 -9.06
CA SER A 103 -16.44 10.78 -10.04
C SER A 103 -17.65 11.49 -9.44
N ALA A 104 -18.23 12.41 -10.21
CA ALA A 104 -19.52 12.99 -9.88
C ALA A 104 -20.63 12.08 -10.43
N LYS A 105 -21.77 12.02 -9.72
CA LYS A 105 -22.91 11.20 -10.12
C LYS A 105 -23.57 11.76 -11.39
N LEU A 106 -23.15 11.28 -12.55
CA LEU A 106 -23.66 11.62 -13.89
C LEU A 106 -24.71 10.61 -14.40
N GLY A 107 -25.32 9.82 -13.50
CA GLY A 107 -26.36 8.84 -13.81
C GLY A 107 -26.70 7.90 -12.65
N ASN A 108 -27.53 6.89 -12.89
CA ASN A 108 -27.88 5.88 -11.87
C ASN A 108 -26.77 4.83 -11.64
N GLU A 109 -25.84 4.66 -12.58
CA GLU A 109 -24.75 3.68 -12.52
C GLU A 109 -23.36 4.28 -12.22
N SER A 110 -23.30 5.60 -12.08
CA SER A 110 -22.07 6.33 -11.74
C SER A 110 -21.87 6.39 -10.22
N LEU A 111 -20.63 6.23 -9.77
CA LEU A 111 -20.24 6.26 -8.36
C LEU A 111 -20.06 7.71 -7.87
N ASP A 112 -20.49 7.99 -6.64
CA ASP A 112 -20.15 9.21 -5.91
C ASP A 112 -18.92 8.95 -5.03
N LEU A 113 -17.75 9.29 -5.57
CA LEU A 113 -16.44 9.04 -4.97
C LEU A 113 -15.58 10.28 -5.08
N GLN A 114 -14.97 10.70 -3.98
CA GLN A 114 -13.99 11.78 -3.94
C GLN A 114 -12.84 11.39 -3.02
N THR A 115 -11.70 11.10 -3.61
CA THR A 115 -10.53 10.62 -2.91
C THR A 115 -9.36 11.60 -3.04
N TRP A 116 -8.77 11.92 -1.90
CA TRP A 116 -7.52 12.66 -1.78
C TRP A 116 -6.47 11.78 -1.13
N VAL A 117 -5.27 11.74 -1.70
CA VAL A 117 -4.11 11.01 -1.16
C VAL A 117 -2.88 11.88 -1.24
N ALA A 118 -2.11 11.90 -0.16
CA ALA A 118 -0.81 12.53 -0.07
C ALA A 118 0.23 11.48 0.34
N ASP A 119 1.38 11.45 -0.33
CA ASP A 119 2.52 10.61 0.04
C ASP A 119 3.79 11.44 -0.08
N TYR A 120 4.50 11.60 1.02
CA TYR A 120 5.77 12.33 1.12
C TYR A 120 6.86 11.40 1.64
N ARG A 121 8.03 11.44 1.00
CA ARG A 121 9.21 10.65 1.36
C ARG A 121 10.43 11.53 1.36
N LYS A 122 11.30 11.35 2.35
CA LYS A 122 12.60 12.02 2.46
C LYS A 122 13.68 10.98 2.70
N TYR A 123 14.76 11.09 1.95
CA TYR A 123 15.94 10.26 2.09
C TYR A 123 17.10 11.19 2.41
N THR A 124 17.74 10.94 3.55
CA THR A 124 18.85 11.75 4.04
C THR A 124 20.03 10.85 4.31
N LYS A 125 21.05 10.99 3.46
CA LYS A 125 22.36 10.39 3.70
C LYS A 125 23.10 11.22 4.74
N PHE A 126 23.36 10.67 5.92
CA PHE A 126 24.02 11.40 7.01
C PHE A 126 25.46 10.91 7.29
N LEU A 127 25.81 9.70 6.86
CA LEU A 127 27.19 9.20 6.79
C LEU A 127 27.44 8.59 5.40
N LYS A 128 28.67 8.10 5.15
CA LYS A 128 29.07 7.61 3.82
C LYS A 128 28.14 6.54 3.24
N GLU A 129 27.51 5.71 4.08
CA GLU A 129 26.64 4.61 3.67
C GLU A 129 25.36 4.46 4.50
N TYR A 130 25.16 5.34 5.50
CA TYR A 130 23.95 5.32 6.33
C TYR A 130 22.92 6.30 5.78
N ILE A 131 21.69 5.82 5.63
CA ILE A 131 20.58 6.56 5.06
C ILE A 131 19.44 6.53 6.07
N PHE A 132 18.97 7.71 6.43
CA PHE A 132 17.74 7.86 7.19
C PHE A 132 16.60 8.13 6.22
N VAL A 133 15.53 7.35 6.31
CA VAL A 133 14.35 7.44 5.45
C VAL A 133 13.15 7.75 6.31
N TYR A 134 12.39 8.74 5.85
CA TYR A 134 11.15 9.14 6.46
C TYR A 134 10.04 9.11 5.41
N ARG A 135 8.88 8.57 5.78
CA ARG A 135 7.68 8.60 4.95
C ARG A 135 6.47 9.04 5.77
N LEU A 136 5.67 9.90 5.16
CA LEU A 136 4.32 10.24 5.59
C LEU A 136 3.35 9.94 4.45
N SER A 137 2.27 9.24 4.76
CA SER A 137 1.20 8.99 3.81
C SER A 137 -0.13 9.16 4.48
N GLY A 138 -1.06 9.82 3.81
CA GLY A 138 -2.40 10.04 4.34
C GLY A 138 -3.41 10.15 3.21
N GLY A 139 -4.65 9.79 3.50
CA GLY A 139 -5.71 9.90 2.53
C GLY A 139 -7.09 9.86 3.14
N ILE A 140 -8.04 10.37 2.37
CA ILE A 140 -9.45 10.46 2.71
C ILE A 140 -10.28 10.19 1.48
N SER A 141 -11.29 9.36 1.64
CA SER A 141 -12.32 9.12 0.64
C SER A 141 -13.69 9.49 1.21
N ASN A 142 -14.39 10.34 0.47
CA ASN A 142 -15.74 10.83 0.74
C ASN A 142 -16.67 10.44 -0.42
N GLY A 143 -17.97 10.68 -0.21
CA GLY A 143 -19.03 10.27 -1.14
C GLY A 143 -19.78 9.03 -0.64
N LYS A 144 -20.87 8.70 -1.31
CA LYS A 144 -21.69 7.52 -0.98
C LYS A 144 -20.99 6.21 -1.30
N ASP A 145 -20.20 6.20 -2.38
CA ASP A 145 -19.46 5.04 -2.89
C ASP A 145 -17.96 5.14 -2.57
N ARG A 146 -17.65 5.74 -1.41
CA ARG A 146 -16.30 5.94 -0.88
C ARG A 146 -15.48 4.64 -0.85
N GLN A 147 -14.20 4.76 -1.20
CA GLN A 147 -13.29 3.62 -1.19
C GLN A 147 -12.76 3.33 0.22
N ASN A 148 -12.37 2.08 0.44
CA ASN A 148 -11.64 1.67 1.62
C ASN A 148 -10.14 1.59 1.34
N PHE A 149 -9.37 2.07 2.30
CA PHE A 149 -7.95 1.84 2.43
C PHE A 149 -7.73 0.77 3.49
N PHE A 150 -6.72 -0.08 3.29
CA PHE A 150 -6.28 -0.98 4.33
C PHE A 150 -4.79 -0.85 4.58
N ILE A 151 -4.38 -1.04 5.82
CA ILE A 151 -3.00 -1.00 6.27
C ILE A 151 -2.59 -2.34 6.86
N GLY A 152 -1.28 -2.57 6.96
CA GLY A 152 -0.68 -3.76 7.55
C GLY A 152 0.12 -4.58 6.56
N GLY A 153 1.28 -5.06 6.99
CA GLY A 153 2.25 -5.80 6.19
C GLY A 153 3.17 -4.92 5.35
N THR A 154 3.78 -5.48 4.30
CA THR A 154 4.75 -4.80 3.43
C THR A 154 4.55 -5.20 1.97
N ASP A 155 4.95 -4.34 1.03
CA ASP A 155 4.75 -4.60 -0.40
C ASP A 155 5.54 -5.83 -0.89
N GLY A 156 5.02 -6.53 -1.89
CA GLY A 156 5.65 -7.73 -2.45
C GLY A 156 5.78 -8.91 -1.48
N TRP A 157 5.05 -8.92 -0.37
CA TRP A 157 5.11 -9.99 0.65
C TRP A 157 4.61 -11.33 0.10
N ILE A 158 5.53 -12.30 0.04
CA ILE A 158 5.30 -13.69 -0.33
C ILE A 158 4.60 -14.41 0.82
N ASN A 159 3.62 -15.26 0.51
CA ASN A 159 2.81 -15.98 1.50
C ASN A 159 2.13 -15.06 2.52
N ARG A 160 1.73 -13.87 2.06
CA ARG A 160 0.97 -12.89 2.84
C ARG A 160 -0.27 -13.51 3.49
N ARG A 161 -0.57 -13.04 4.70
CA ARG A 161 -1.80 -13.36 5.43
C ARG A 161 -2.66 -12.11 5.53
N PHE A 162 -3.98 -12.30 5.50
CA PHE A 162 -4.96 -11.24 5.69
C PHE A 162 -5.68 -11.45 7.02
N ASP A 163 -5.84 -10.38 7.79
CA ASP A 163 -6.79 -10.39 8.90
C ASP A 163 -8.21 -10.45 8.30
N GLY A 164 -9.00 -11.41 8.81
CA GLY A 164 -10.27 -11.84 8.19
C GLY A 164 -10.11 -12.99 7.18
N GLY A 165 -8.90 -13.49 6.95
CA GLY A 165 -8.63 -14.71 6.18
C GLY A 165 -8.70 -14.55 4.65
N SER A 166 -9.19 -13.43 4.14
CA SER A 166 -9.34 -13.16 2.70
C SER A 166 -9.08 -11.69 2.36
N ILE A 167 -8.92 -11.40 1.07
CA ILE A 167 -8.82 -10.02 0.59
C ILE A 167 -10.19 -9.36 0.80
N PRO A 168 -10.29 -8.15 1.39
CA PRO A 168 -11.56 -7.52 1.75
C PRO A 168 -12.27 -6.91 0.53
N ILE A 169 -12.65 -7.76 -0.43
CA ILE A 169 -13.38 -7.41 -1.64
C ILE A 169 -14.75 -8.06 -1.57
N VAL A 170 -15.80 -7.24 -1.52
CA VAL A 170 -17.17 -7.71 -1.53
C VAL A 170 -17.84 -7.31 -2.84
N ASN A 171 -17.71 -6.05 -3.26
CA ASN A 171 -18.37 -5.50 -4.44
C ASN A 171 -17.40 -5.10 -5.56
N VAL A 172 -17.96 -4.74 -6.71
CA VAL A 172 -17.18 -4.31 -7.87
C VAL A 172 -16.37 -3.03 -7.59
N GLU A 173 -16.89 -2.15 -6.74
CA GLU A 173 -16.24 -0.93 -6.29
C GLU A 173 -15.02 -1.24 -5.41
N ASP A 174 -15.15 -2.20 -4.49
CA ASP A 174 -14.03 -2.63 -3.65
C ASP A 174 -12.90 -3.19 -4.54
N TYR A 175 -13.22 -4.04 -5.50
CA TYR A 175 -12.21 -4.58 -6.42
C TYR A 175 -11.48 -3.47 -7.19
N ALA A 176 -12.18 -2.40 -7.59
CA ALA A 176 -11.61 -1.32 -8.38
C ALA A 176 -10.81 -0.29 -7.57
N PHE A 177 -11.20 -0.03 -6.31
CA PHE A 177 -10.66 1.08 -5.51
C PHE A 177 -10.03 0.67 -4.17
N LEU A 178 -10.06 -0.62 -3.80
CA LEU A 178 -9.38 -1.10 -2.60
C LEU A 178 -7.87 -0.85 -2.71
N THR A 179 -7.39 0.07 -1.88
CA THR A 179 -6.01 0.53 -1.96
C THR A 179 -5.22 0.05 -0.75
N PRO A 180 -4.19 -0.82 -0.93
CA PRO A 180 -3.24 -1.12 0.12
C PRO A 180 -2.39 0.10 0.44
N VAL A 181 -2.27 0.43 1.72
CA VAL A 181 -1.36 1.46 2.23
C VAL A 181 -0.26 0.77 3.04
N LEU A 182 0.90 0.61 2.40
CA LEU A 182 2.03 -0.17 2.91
C LEU A 182 3.30 0.70 2.98
N PRO A 183 4.29 0.38 3.83
CA PRO A 183 4.27 -0.71 4.81
C PRO A 183 3.74 -0.26 6.19
N VAL A 184 3.18 -1.23 6.93
CA VAL A 184 2.98 -1.20 8.38
C VAL A 184 3.35 -2.60 8.90
N ARG A 185 4.65 -2.85 9.06
CA ARG A 185 5.20 -4.16 9.47
C ARG A 185 4.87 -4.47 10.93
N GLY A 186 4.86 -5.75 11.30
CA GLY A 186 4.37 -6.25 12.60
C GLY A 186 2.88 -6.60 12.61
N TYR A 187 2.21 -6.46 11.45
CA TYR A 187 0.81 -6.76 11.24
C TYR A 187 0.59 -7.51 9.93
N ASN A 188 -0.50 -8.28 9.84
CA ASN A 188 -0.95 -8.90 8.59
C ASN A 188 -1.55 -7.85 7.66
N TYR A 189 -1.81 -8.22 6.40
CA TYR A 189 -2.58 -7.35 5.51
C TYR A 189 -4.00 -7.17 6.06
N ASN A 190 -4.58 -6.00 5.82
CA ASN A 190 -5.90 -5.65 6.30
C ASN A 190 -6.06 -5.72 7.84
N ALA A 191 -4.97 -5.56 8.60
CA ALA A 191 -5.03 -5.44 10.05
C ALA A 191 -5.92 -4.27 10.50
N ARG A 192 -6.02 -3.25 9.67
CA ARG A 192 -7.02 -2.19 9.83
C ARG A 192 -7.43 -1.63 8.50
N SER A 193 -8.69 -1.23 8.39
CA SER A 193 -9.24 -0.61 7.19
C SER A 193 -10.22 0.52 7.51
N GLY A 194 -10.43 1.40 6.53
CA GLY A 194 -11.39 2.48 6.61
C GLY A 194 -11.29 3.46 5.45
N THR A 195 -12.16 4.46 5.46
CA THR A 195 -12.23 5.45 4.36
C THR A 195 -11.23 6.60 4.54
N ARG A 196 -10.48 6.60 5.64
CA ARG A 196 -9.38 7.51 5.95
C ARG A 196 -8.19 6.71 6.45
N PHE A 197 -6.99 7.19 6.18
CA PHE A 197 -5.79 6.63 6.78
C PHE A 197 -4.71 7.70 7.00
N ALA A 198 -3.80 7.38 7.92
CA ALA A 198 -2.54 8.09 8.11
C ALA A 198 -1.47 7.05 8.51
N VAL A 199 -0.31 7.12 7.85
CA VAL A 199 0.84 6.23 8.07
C VAL A 199 2.11 7.07 8.10
N ALA A 200 2.98 6.77 9.05
CA ALA A 200 4.31 7.32 9.18
C ALA A 200 5.32 6.17 9.29
N ASN A 201 6.42 6.25 8.54
CA ASN A 201 7.51 5.27 8.60
C ASN A 201 8.83 6.00 8.83
N VAL A 202 9.65 5.43 9.70
CA VAL A 202 11.03 5.84 9.93
C VAL A 202 11.91 4.62 9.72
N GLU A 203 12.93 4.72 8.88
CA GLU A 203 13.82 3.61 8.58
C GLU A 203 15.28 4.07 8.49
N LEU A 204 16.15 3.40 9.23
CA LEU A 204 17.59 3.53 9.15
C LEU A 204 18.13 2.40 8.28
N ARG A 205 18.73 2.73 7.13
CA ARG A 205 19.42 1.80 6.24
C ARG A 205 20.92 1.93 6.42
N PHE A 206 21.62 0.81 6.50
CA PHE A 206 23.07 0.75 6.77
C PHE A 206 23.75 -0.42 6.07
N PRO A 207 25.07 -0.38 5.82
CA PRO A 207 25.79 -1.52 5.25
C PRO A 207 25.90 -2.63 6.30
N LEU A 208 25.23 -3.77 6.09
CA LEU A 208 25.25 -4.90 7.02
C LEU A 208 26.42 -5.85 6.72
N VAL A 209 26.52 -6.33 5.47
CA VAL A 209 27.63 -7.17 5.01
C VAL A 209 28.04 -6.76 3.60
N ARG A 210 29.32 -6.43 3.41
CA ARG A 210 29.84 -6.08 2.08
C ARG A 210 30.00 -7.28 1.16
N TYR A 211 30.49 -8.38 1.72
CA TYR A 211 30.82 -9.57 0.96
C TYR A 211 30.63 -10.81 1.83
N PHE A 212 29.88 -11.78 1.31
CA PHE A 212 29.67 -13.07 1.96
C PHE A 212 29.72 -14.17 0.89
N ILE A 213 30.75 -15.02 0.93
CA ILE A 213 30.85 -16.19 0.07
C ILE A 213 30.45 -17.42 0.88
N LEU A 214 29.54 -18.23 0.33
CA LEU A 214 29.31 -19.58 0.85
C LEU A 214 30.39 -20.51 0.28
N GLY A 215 31.46 -20.78 1.03
CA GLY A 215 32.68 -21.41 0.50
C GLY A 215 32.51 -22.72 -0.31
N ALA A 216 31.44 -23.49 -0.09
CA ALA A 216 31.16 -24.74 -0.83
C ALA A 216 30.34 -24.53 -2.12
N LEU A 217 29.72 -23.36 -2.31
CA LEU A 217 28.87 -23.06 -3.46
C LEU A 217 29.42 -21.80 -4.16
N PRO A 218 29.34 -21.68 -5.50
CA PRO A 218 29.72 -20.46 -6.21
C PRO A 218 28.67 -19.35 -6.04
N ILE A 219 28.08 -19.23 -4.85
CA ILE A 219 27.07 -18.24 -4.50
C ILE A 219 27.71 -17.27 -3.51
N GLY A 220 27.85 -16.03 -3.95
CA GLY A 220 28.31 -14.91 -3.13
C GLY A 220 27.28 -13.80 -3.10
N PHE A 221 27.10 -13.21 -1.93
CA PHE A 221 26.28 -12.02 -1.75
C PHE A 221 27.18 -10.81 -1.58
N GLN A 222 26.88 -9.75 -2.31
CA GLN A 222 27.57 -8.47 -2.19
C GLN A 222 26.58 -7.40 -1.74
N ASN A 223 27.05 -6.45 -0.94
CA ASN A 223 26.30 -5.26 -0.53
C ASN A 223 24.95 -5.59 0.11
N ILE A 224 24.94 -6.52 1.08
CA ILE A 224 23.76 -6.74 1.92
C ILE A 224 23.54 -5.49 2.77
N LEU A 225 22.40 -4.85 2.61
CA LEU A 225 22.01 -3.71 3.43
C LEU A 225 21.15 -4.17 4.60
N GLY A 226 21.41 -3.61 5.77
CA GLY A 226 20.55 -3.73 6.94
C GLY A 226 19.54 -2.59 6.98
N ALA A 227 18.38 -2.86 7.56
CA ALA A 227 17.35 -1.89 7.85
C ALA A 227 16.93 -2.04 9.33
N ALA A 228 16.71 -0.92 10.01
CA ALA A 228 16.03 -0.86 11.30
C ALA A 228 14.89 0.15 11.16
N PHE A 229 13.68 -0.20 11.56
CA PHE A 229 12.50 0.61 11.21
C PHE A 229 11.47 0.69 12.33
N VAL A 230 10.70 1.77 12.29
CA VAL A 230 9.47 1.97 13.06
C VAL A 230 8.37 2.41 12.10
N ASP A 231 7.29 1.65 12.09
CA ASP A 231 6.09 1.90 11.27
C ASP A 231 4.92 2.23 12.21
N VAL A 232 4.22 3.33 11.95
CA VAL A 232 3.05 3.76 12.72
C VAL A 232 1.92 4.04 11.74
N GLY A 233 0.72 3.53 11.99
CA GLY A 233 -0.39 3.71 11.06
C GLY A 233 -1.76 3.54 11.67
N SER A 234 -2.75 4.21 11.09
CA SER A 234 -4.16 4.01 11.43
C SER A 234 -5.01 4.15 10.17
N ALA A 235 -6.04 3.31 10.06
CA ALA A 235 -7.13 3.46 9.11
C ALA A 235 -8.46 3.50 9.88
N TRP A 236 -9.40 4.36 9.46
CA TRP A 236 -10.68 4.53 10.14
C TRP A 236 -11.75 5.13 9.23
N SER A 237 -13.02 4.94 9.59
CA SER A 237 -14.16 5.50 8.85
C SER A 237 -14.94 6.55 9.64
N ASN A 238 -14.98 6.45 10.98
CA ASN A 238 -15.69 7.40 11.85
C ASN A 238 -14.71 8.15 12.76
N THR A 239 -14.37 9.39 12.39
CA THR A 239 -13.42 10.22 13.13
C THR A 239 -13.86 10.52 14.56
N LYS A 240 -15.17 10.62 14.84
CA LYS A 240 -15.66 10.88 16.21
C LYS A 240 -15.44 9.70 17.17
N LYS A 241 -15.34 8.49 16.64
CA LYS A 241 -15.06 7.28 17.40
C LYS A 241 -13.57 6.92 17.41
N TRP A 242 -12.75 7.63 16.63
CA TRP A 242 -11.34 7.32 16.49
C TRP A 242 -10.58 7.68 17.76
N GLN A 243 -9.83 6.73 18.31
CA GLN A 243 -9.04 6.89 19.53
C GLN A 243 -7.74 6.08 19.40
N PRO A 244 -6.56 6.71 19.40
CA PRO A 244 -5.30 6.00 19.15
C PRO A 244 -5.01 4.97 20.26
N PHE A 245 -5.31 5.36 21.49
CA PHE A 245 -5.08 4.57 22.69
C PHE A 245 -6.35 4.49 23.54
N TYR A 246 -6.38 3.53 24.46
CA TYR A 246 -7.40 3.40 25.50
C TYR A 246 -6.78 2.95 26.81
N GLU A 247 -7.41 3.31 27.91
CA GLU A 247 -6.96 2.92 29.24
C GLU A 247 -7.53 1.55 29.64
N THR A 248 -6.68 0.72 30.22
CA THR A 248 -7.04 -0.57 30.81
C THR A 248 -6.57 -0.61 32.26
N LYS A 249 -7.02 -1.60 33.03
CA LYS A 249 -6.54 -1.82 34.40
C LYS A 249 -5.01 -2.01 34.47
N ASP A 250 -4.41 -2.50 33.40
CA ASP A 250 -2.98 -2.81 33.28
C ASP A 250 -2.19 -1.70 32.55
N GLY A 251 -2.80 -0.52 32.34
CA GLY A 251 -2.17 0.63 31.68
C GLY A 251 -2.76 0.99 30.32
N ILE A 252 -2.06 1.86 29.59
CA ILE A 252 -2.51 2.37 28.28
C ILE A 252 -2.21 1.34 27.19
N ARG A 253 -3.20 1.08 26.33
CA ARG A 253 -3.12 0.13 25.21
C ARG A 253 -3.44 0.81 23.89
N ASN A 254 -2.88 0.29 22.80
CA ASN A 254 -3.21 0.71 21.45
C ASN A 254 -4.61 0.22 21.07
N LYS A 255 -5.45 1.12 20.55
CA LYS A 255 -6.79 0.79 20.05
C LYS A 255 -6.87 0.93 18.54
N ASP A 256 -6.64 2.15 18.08
CA ASP A 256 -6.78 2.50 16.67
C ASP A 256 -5.46 2.72 15.95
N LEU A 257 -4.39 2.89 16.72
CA LEU A 257 -3.04 3.11 16.21
C LEU A 257 -2.28 1.79 16.18
N LEU A 258 -1.85 1.38 14.99
CA LEU A 258 -0.92 0.29 14.78
C LEU A 258 0.51 0.83 14.92
N VAL A 259 1.33 0.12 15.70
CA VAL A 259 2.74 0.46 15.91
C VAL A 259 3.57 -0.79 15.73
N GLY A 260 4.48 -0.77 14.77
CA GLY A 260 5.38 -1.86 14.45
C GLY A 260 6.83 -1.40 14.45
N THR A 261 7.73 -2.28 14.83
CA THR A 261 9.18 -2.03 14.78
C THR A 261 9.91 -3.30 14.38
N GLY A 262 11.11 -3.17 13.84
CA GLY A 262 11.87 -4.35 13.45
C GLY A 262 13.19 -4.08 12.75
N PHE A 263 13.76 -5.17 12.26
CA PHE A 263 15.00 -5.19 11.51
C PHE A 263 14.82 -5.94 10.20
N GLY A 264 15.64 -5.63 9.21
CA GLY A 264 15.60 -6.29 7.93
C GLY A 264 16.95 -6.37 7.24
N ALA A 265 17.04 -7.25 6.25
CA ALA A 265 18.15 -7.40 5.34
C ALA A 265 17.66 -7.24 3.88
N ARG A 266 18.50 -6.64 3.05
CA ARG A 266 18.27 -6.41 1.62
C ARG A 266 19.44 -6.96 0.83
N PHE A 267 19.15 -7.80 -0.15
CA PHE A 267 20.16 -8.38 -0.99
C PHE A 267 19.57 -8.77 -2.34
N ILE A 268 20.43 -8.84 -3.35
CA ILE A 268 20.05 -9.35 -4.67
C ILE A 268 20.25 -10.86 -4.66
N PHE A 269 19.24 -11.60 -5.08
CA PHE A 269 19.33 -13.05 -5.24
C PHE A 269 18.72 -13.45 -6.57
N PHE A 270 19.48 -14.17 -7.40
CA PHE A 270 19.10 -14.52 -8.78
C PHE A 270 18.57 -13.34 -9.61
N GLY A 271 19.15 -12.14 -9.42
CA GLY A 271 18.74 -10.92 -10.14
C GLY A 271 17.51 -10.22 -9.56
N PHE A 272 16.87 -10.76 -8.52
CA PHE A 272 15.72 -10.15 -7.87
C PHE A 272 16.12 -9.43 -6.58
N PRO A 273 15.62 -8.20 -6.35
CA PRO A 273 15.76 -7.54 -5.05
C PRO A 273 14.88 -8.24 -4.03
N LEU A 274 15.52 -8.87 -3.04
CA LEU A 274 14.87 -9.52 -1.92
C LEU A 274 14.98 -8.70 -0.64
N ARG A 275 13.91 -8.78 0.15
CA ARG A 275 13.79 -8.17 1.47
C ARG A 275 13.34 -9.22 2.45
N ILE A 276 14.12 -9.38 3.52
CA ILE A 276 13.73 -10.20 4.67
C ILE A 276 13.59 -9.24 5.84
N ASP A 277 12.40 -9.17 6.44
CA ASP A 277 12.14 -8.37 7.63
C ASP A 277 11.63 -9.24 8.78
N VAL A 278 12.10 -8.95 9.98
CA VAL A 278 11.53 -9.44 11.24
C VAL A 278 10.95 -8.25 11.97
N ALA A 279 9.67 -8.30 12.30
CA ALA A 279 8.97 -7.20 12.96
C ALA A 279 8.12 -7.67 14.13
N TRP A 280 7.90 -6.76 15.06
CA TRP A 280 7.06 -6.93 16.24
C TRP A 280 6.05 -5.81 16.27
N ASN A 281 4.78 -6.11 16.56
CA ASN A 281 3.85 -5.06 16.93
C ASN A 281 3.98 -4.71 18.41
N PHE A 282 3.76 -3.44 18.72
CA PHE A 282 3.68 -2.93 20.08
C PHE A 282 2.22 -2.61 20.37
N ASN A 283 1.70 -3.09 21.50
CA ASN A 283 0.30 -2.90 21.89
C ASN A 283 0.09 -1.82 22.97
N GLY A 284 1.12 -1.03 23.28
CA GLY A 284 1.13 -0.04 24.37
C GLY A 284 1.84 -0.50 25.64
N SER A 285 1.97 -1.82 25.87
CA SER A 285 2.71 -2.34 27.03
C SER A 285 3.74 -3.42 26.69
N SER A 286 3.52 -4.22 25.63
CA SER A 286 4.38 -5.33 25.28
C SER A 286 4.51 -5.47 23.76
N PHE A 287 5.58 -6.16 23.35
CA PHE A 287 5.78 -6.58 21.98
C PHE A 287 5.14 -7.95 21.73
N SER A 288 4.66 -8.17 20.50
CA SER A 288 4.15 -9.47 20.06
C SER A 288 5.24 -10.54 19.94
N THR A 289 4.87 -11.73 19.51
CA THR A 289 5.83 -12.65 18.88
C THR A 289 6.33 -12.07 17.54
N PRO A 290 7.55 -12.41 17.11
CA PRO A 290 8.09 -11.92 15.84
C PRO A 290 7.25 -12.39 14.65
N MET A 291 7.05 -11.49 13.70
CA MET A 291 6.48 -11.76 12.38
C MET A 291 7.57 -11.62 11.32
N TYR A 292 7.57 -12.54 10.35
CA TYR A 292 8.57 -12.62 9.30
C TYR A 292 7.96 -12.24 7.95
N TYR A 293 8.64 -11.35 7.23
CA TYR A 293 8.27 -10.93 5.88
C TYR A 293 9.37 -11.32 4.91
N PHE A 294 8.99 -12.07 3.88
CA PHE A 294 9.84 -12.36 2.72
C PHE A 294 9.21 -11.65 1.53
N SER A 295 9.89 -10.65 0.99
CA SER A 295 9.29 -9.76 0.02
C SER A 295 10.18 -9.51 -1.19
N LEU A 296 9.54 -9.38 -2.35
CA LEU A 296 10.19 -9.05 -3.62
C LEU A 296 9.98 -7.57 -3.95
N GLY A 297 11.00 -6.96 -4.56
CA GLY A 297 10.91 -5.60 -5.10
C GLY A 297 11.72 -4.57 -4.33
N PRO A 298 11.80 -3.34 -4.88
CA PRO A 298 12.50 -2.24 -4.25
C PRO A 298 11.78 -1.75 -2.98
N GLU A 299 12.50 -1.01 -2.16
CA GLU A 299 11.94 -0.25 -1.05
C GLU A 299 11.27 1.04 -1.50
N PHE A 300 10.44 1.55 -0.59
CA PHE A 300 9.78 2.82 -0.76
C PHE A 300 10.76 3.98 -0.61
#